data_AF-A0A1Z5ISI9-F1
#
_entry.id   AF-A0A1Z5ISI9-F1
#
_cell.length_a   1.000
_cell.length_b   1.000
_cell.length_c   1.000
_cell.angle_alpha   90.00
_cell.angle_beta   90.00
_cell.angle_gamma   90.00
#
_symmetry.space_group_name_H-M   'P 1'
#
loop_
_entity.id
_entity.type
_entity.pdbx_description
1 polymer ?
#
loop_
_entity_poly.entity_id
_entity_poly.type
_entity_poly.pdbx_seq_one_letter_code
_entity_poly.pdbx_strand_id
1 'polypeptide(L)'
;MIKNQDPQATDRLTHLTLLLVVHAPNHVSLEELTKTLNADTDTIRHDLNWVSDFFEPYNLVVDPSVDQQVAVYGQENHLFRASLDILKSCSKPDQLTTSFPITDKKLETQLKERLEALVKITPLDLAAQQSIYDYIWTLAMRYRYGSVKRLGLAELFTPGQLALISNEKEIHPWSQKTIEVLEGDLPANKDLPLVEAYLLTLRVWLYAN
;
A
#
# COMPACT_ATOMS: atom_id res chain seq x y z
N MET A 1 5.26 17.10 -8.11
CA MET A 1 4.70 18.10 -7.16
C MET A 1 3.49 18.72 -7.84
N ILE A 2 2.28 18.34 -7.42
CA ILE A 2 1.00 18.79 -8.01
C ILE A 2 0.89 20.30 -7.79
N LYS A 3 1.25 21.12 -8.78
CA LYS A 3 1.19 22.59 -8.73
C LYS A 3 -0.09 23.04 -9.41
N ASN A 4 -0.94 23.75 -8.67
CA ASN A 4 -2.09 24.53 -9.15
C ASN A 4 -3.18 23.74 -9.90
N GLN A 5 -3.73 22.71 -9.26
CA GLN A 5 -4.98 22.11 -9.70
C GLN A 5 -6.07 22.35 -8.66
N ASP A 6 -7.31 22.46 -9.11
CA ASP A 6 -8.52 22.44 -8.29
C ASP A 6 -8.40 21.34 -7.21
N PRO A 7 -8.69 21.60 -5.92
CA PRO A 7 -8.70 20.57 -4.88
C PRO A 7 -9.46 19.30 -5.28
N GLN A 8 -10.57 19.43 -6.01
CA GLN A 8 -11.33 18.29 -6.51
C GLN A 8 -10.54 17.44 -7.52
N ALA A 9 -9.72 18.07 -8.35
CA ALA A 9 -8.84 17.37 -9.29
C ALA A 9 -7.68 16.67 -8.55
N THR A 10 -7.13 17.28 -7.50
CA THR A 10 -6.05 16.68 -6.71
C THR A 10 -6.52 15.41 -5.98
N ASP A 11 -7.69 15.46 -5.35
CA ASP A 11 -8.28 14.30 -4.67
C ASP A 11 -8.59 13.17 -5.66
N ARG A 12 -9.16 13.51 -6.82
CA ARG A 12 -9.44 12.55 -7.88
C ARG A 12 -8.17 11.89 -8.42
N LEU A 13 -7.12 12.66 -8.70
CA LEU A 13 -5.84 12.13 -9.17
C LEU A 13 -5.18 11.23 -8.13
N THR A 14 -5.23 11.62 -6.86
CA THR A 14 -4.72 10.79 -5.75
C THR A 14 -5.47 9.47 -5.69
N HIS A 15 -6.81 9.50 -5.79
CA HIS A 15 -7.65 8.32 -5.77
C HIS A 15 -7.39 7.42 -7.00
N LEU A 16 -7.34 7.98 -8.20
CA LEU A 16 -7.02 7.25 -9.43
C LEU A 16 -5.65 6.57 -9.34
N THR A 17 -4.63 7.31 -8.90
CA THR A 17 -3.27 6.78 -8.78
C THR A 17 -3.24 5.62 -7.79
N LEU A 18 -3.86 5.76 -6.61
CA LEU A 18 -3.94 4.68 -5.62
C LEU A 18 -4.69 3.46 -6.16
N LEU A 19 -5.82 3.65 -6.85
CA LEU A 19 -6.60 2.54 -7.43
C LEU A 19 -5.73 1.72 -8.37
N LEU A 20 -5.00 2.39 -9.27
CA LEU A 20 -4.16 1.74 -10.27
C LEU A 20 -2.97 0.99 -9.63
N VAL A 21 -2.29 1.57 -8.63
CA VAL A 21 -1.21 0.85 -7.92
C VAL A 21 -1.76 -0.34 -7.13
N VAL A 22 -2.91 -0.18 -6.46
CA VAL A 22 -3.51 -1.22 -5.64
C VAL A 22 -3.98 -2.42 -6.48
N HIS A 23 -4.48 -2.19 -7.69
CA HIS A 23 -4.95 -3.26 -8.59
C HIS A 23 -3.84 -3.88 -9.43
N ALA A 24 -2.68 -3.24 -9.58
CA ALA A 24 -1.58 -3.72 -10.42
C ALA A 24 -1.24 -5.22 -10.18
N PRO A 25 -0.99 -6.03 -11.23
CA PRO A 25 -1.04 -5.69 -12.65
C PRO A 25 -2.41 -5.97 -13.28
N ASN A 26 -3.48 -6.09 -12.48
CA ASN A 26 -4.82 -6.36 -13.00
C ASN A 26 -5.32 -5.15 -13.80
N HIS A 27 -6.06 -5.43 -14.86
CA HIS A 27 -6.72 -4.41 -15.65
C HIS A 27 -7.93 -3.87 -14.90
N VAL A 28 -8.05 -2.54 -14.85
CA VAL A 28 -9.24 -1.84 -14.33
C VAL A 28 -9.94 -1.19 -15.51
N SER A 29 -11.25 -1.40 -15.62
CA SER A 29 -12.02 -0.85 -16.75
C SER A 29 -12.23 0.67 -16.59
N LEU A 30 -12.28 1.40 -17.71
CA LEU A 30 -12.61 2.82 -17.70
C LEU A 30 -14.01 3.05 -17.12
N GLU A 31 -14.97 2.15 -17.35
CA GLU A 31 -16.31 2.22 -16.75
C GLU A 31 -16.27 2.16 -15.21
N GLU A 32 -15.45 1.28 -14.65
CA GLU A 32 -15.26 1.19 -13.21
C GLU A 32 -14.59 2.45 -12.66
N LEU A 33 -13.59 2.98 -13.36
CA LEU A 33 -12.90 4.21 -12.97
C LEU A 33 -13.83 5.43 -13.02
N THR A 34 -14.63 5.60 -14.09
CA THR A 34 -15.57 6.73 -14.21
C THR A 34 -16.61 6.70 -13.10
N LYS A 35 -17.13 5.51 -12.76
CA LYS A 35 -18.08 5.32 -11.67
C LYS A 35 -17.45 5.60 -10.30
N THR A 36 -16.25 5.09 -10.05
CA THR A 36 -15.57 5.20 -8.75
C THR A 36 -15.10 6.63 -8.47
N LEU A 37 -14.64 7.32 -9.51
CA LEU A 37 -14.09 8.67 -9.43
C LEU A 37 -15.13 9.76 -9.73
N ASN A 38 -16.34 9.38 -10.11
CA ASN A 38 -17.43 10.28 -10.52
C ASN A 38 -16.96 11.31 -11.56
N ALA A 39 -16.34 10.83 -12.63
CA ALA A 39 -15.79 11.63 -13.72
C ALA A 39 -16.07 10.95 -15.07
N ASP A 40 -16.16 11.73 -16.15
CA ASP A 40 -16.34 11.19 -17.49
C ASP A 40 -15.06 10.54 -18.05
N THR A 41 -15.21 9.74 -19.10
CA THR A 41 -14.11 8.97 -19.70
C THR A 41 -12.97 9.85 -20.22
N ASP A 42 -13.27 11.04 -20.76
CA ASP A 42 -12.25 11.92 -21.32
C ASP A 42 -11.43 12.58 -20.20
N THR A 43 -12.08 12.94 -19.09
CA THR A 43 -11.39 13.36 -17.86
C THR A 43 -10.47 12.26 -17.33
N ILE A 44 -10.94 11.00 -17.25
CA ILE A 44 -10.09 9.88 -16.79
C ILE A 44 -8.90 9.68 -17.73
N ARG A 45 -9.11 9.71 -19.06
CA ARG A 45 -8.00 9.59 -20.03
C ARG A 45 -6.97 10.71 -19.91
N HIS A 46 -7.42 11.93 -19.64
CA HIS A 46 -6.50 13.04 -19.40
C HIS A 46 -5.69 12.81 -18.12
N ASP A 47 -6.35 12.39 -17.05
CA ASP A 47 -5.73 12.12 -15.76
C ASP A 47 -4.72 10.96 -15.82
N LEU A 48 -4.91 9.98 -16.71
CA LEU A 48 -3.93 8.89 -16.91
C LEU A 48 -2.56 9.38 -17.41
N ASN A 49 -2.49 10.49 -18.13
CA ASN A 49 -1.21 11.09 -18.52
C ASN A 49 -0.46 11.59 -17.27
N TRP A 50 -1.16 12.25 -16.35
CA TRP A 50 -0.59 12.69 -15.07
C TRP A 50 -0.13 11.52 -14.21
N VAL A 51 -0.94 10.45 -14.16
CA VAL A 51 -0.56 9.22 -13.44
C VAL A 51 0.70 8.61 -14.04
N SER A 52 0.82 8.61 -15.37
CA SER A 52 2.02 8.11 -16.06
C SER A 52 3.26 8.91 -15.67
N ASP A 53 3.17 10.24 -15.66
CA ASP A 53 4.26 11.12 -15.22
C ASP A 53 4.62 10.89 -13.73
N PHE A 54 3.63 10.62 -12.88
CA PHE A 54 3.88 10.28 -11.47
C PHE A 54 4.61 8.95 -11.32
N PHE A 55 4.33 7.97 -12.18
CA PHE A 55 4.89 6.61 -12.11
C PHE A 55 6.28 6.46 -12.76
N GLU A 56 6.65 7.36 -13.67
CA GLU A 56 7.95 7.33 -14.35
C GLU A 56 9.15 7.22 -13.39
N PRO A 57 9.27 8.01 -12.30
CA PRO A 57 10.41 7.91 -11.38
C PRO A 57 10.52 6.57 -10.64
N TYR A 58 9.43 5.81 -10.57
CA TYR A 58 9.38 4.49 -9.94
C TYR A 58 9.60 3.36 -10.95
N ASN A 59 9.84 3.64 -12.24
CA ASN A 59 9.86 2.65 -13.31
C ASN A 59 8.57 1.80 -13.35
N LEU A 60 7.42 2.46 -13.18
CA LEU A 60 6.09 1.86 -13.34
C LEU A 60 5.49 2.34 -14.66
N VAL A 61 4.86 1.43 -15.40
CA VAL A 61 4.30 1.71 -16.74
C VAL A 61 2.78 1.61 -16.69
N VAL A 62 2.10 2.68 -17.08
CA VAL A 62 0.65 2.66 -17.33
C VAL A 62 0.42 2.13 -18.74
N ASP A 63 -0.38 1.08 -18.86
CA ASP A 63 -0.71 0.44 -20.13
C ASP A 63 -2.22 0.51 -20.40
N PRO A 64 -2.65 1.40 -21.32
CA PRO A 64 -4.03 1.47 -21.80
C PRO A 64 -4.25 0.69 -23.12
N SER A 65 -3.37 -0.26 -23.48
CA SER A 65 -3.42 -0.94 -24.79
C SER A 65 -4.63 -1.86 -24.98
N VAL A 66 -5.26 -2.29 -23.89
CA VAL A 66 -6.51 -3.04 -23.93
C VAL A 66 -7.68 -2.06 -23.98
N ASP A 67 -8.54 -2.18 -24.99
CA ASP A 67 -9.65 -1.25 -25.19
C ASP A 67 -10.53 -1.12 -23.94
N GLN A 68 -10.76 0.13 -23.54
CA GLN A 68 -11.48 0.52 -22.33
C GLN A 68 -10.92 -0.02 -21.01
N GLN A 69 -9.64 -0.41 -20.95
CA GLN A 69 -9.00 -0.91 -19.74
C GLN A 69 -7.61 -0.31 -19.54
N VAL A 70 -7.18 -0.25 -18.29
CA VAL A 70 -5.87 0.27 -17.91
C VAL A 70 -5.24 -0.66 -16.89
N ALA A 71 -3.97 -1.00 -17.10
CA ALA A 71 -3.16 -1.70 -16.11
C ALA A 71 -1.90 -0.90 -15.77
N VAL A 72 -1.29 -1.23 -14.63
CA VAL A 72 0.04 -0.73 -14.27
C VAL A 72 0.99 -1.90 -14.10
N TYR A 73 2.15 -1.82 -14.72
CA TYR A 73 3.18 -2.85 -14.67
C TYR A 73 4.47 -2.32 -14.02
N GLY A 74 5.17 -3.21 -13.33
CA GLY A 74 6.47 -2.93 -12.74
C GLY A 74 6.83 -3.89 -11.60
N GLN A 75 7.92 -3.60 -10.90
CA GLN A 75 8.34 -4.42 -9.76
C GLN A 75 7.50 -4.10 -8.52
N GLU A 76 7.21 -5.12 -7.72
CA GLU A 76 6.37 -4.97 -6.52
C GLU A 76 6.94 -3.94 -5.52
N ASN A 77 8.25 -3.90 -5.34
CA ASN A 77 8.89 -2.91 -4.48
C ASN A 77 8.69 -1.47 -4.96
N HIS A 78 8.55 -1.26 -6.27
CA HIS A 78 8.27 0.06 -6.84
C HIS A 78 6.81 0.45 -6.66
N LEU A 79 5.88 -0.51 -6.81
CA LEU A 79 4.46 -0.32 -6.48
C LEU A 79 4.30 0.08 -5.00
N PHE A 80 4.96 -0.63 -4.09
CA PHE A 80 4.96 -0.28 -2.65
C PHE A 80 5.51 1.12 -2.39
N ARG A 81 6.63 1.50 -3.02
CA ARG A 81 7.21 2.84 -2.85
C ARG A 81 6.26 3.93 -3.36
N ALA A 82 5.69 3.75 -4.54
CA ALA A 82 4.71 4.68 -5.11
C ALA A 82 3.49 4.82 -4.20
N SER A 83 2.92 3.71 -3.69
CA SER A 83 1.82 3.76 -2.72
C SER A 83 2.19 4.58 -1.48
N LEU A 84 3.33 4.29 -0.86
CA LEU A 84 3.76 4.98 0.36
C LEU A 84 3.95 6.49 0.13
N ASP A 85 4.51 6.89 -1.00
CA ASP A 85 4.69 8.32 -1.32
C ASP A 85 3.35 9.03 -1.57
N ILE A 86 2.36 8.34 -2.16
CA ILE A 86 1.01 8.88 -2.28
C ILE A 86 0.37 9.03 -0.89
N LEU A 87 0.41 7.99 -0.05
CA LEU A 87 -0.19 8.02 1.29
C LEU A 87 0.45 9.11 2.16
N LYS A 88 1.77 9.28 2.06
CA LYS A 88 2.50 10.37 2.73
C LYS A 88 1.99 11.75 2.30
N SER A 89 1.57 11.92 1.06
CA SER A 89 0.98 13.19 0.59
C SER A 89 -0.42 13.45 1.15
N CYS A 90 -1.15 12.39 1.55
CA CYS A 90 -2.44 12.49 2.24
C CYS A 90 -2.28 12.74 3.75
N SER A 91 -1.13 12.42 4.32
CA SER A 91 -0.86 12.54 5.75
C SER A 91 -0.86 14.00 6.21
N LYS A 92 -1.50 14.23 7.34
CA LYS A 92 -1.58 15.55 7.97
C LYS A 92 -0.51 15.70 9.06
N PRO A 93 0.09 16.90 9.22
CA PRO A 93 0.98 17.17 10.35
C PRO A 93 0.27 16.91 11.68
N ASP A 94 1.03 16.37 12.64
CA ASP A 94 0.64 16.21 14.06
C ASP A 94 -0.61 15.34 14.32
N GLN A 95 -1.08 14.56 13.35
CA GLN A 95 -2.14 13.58 13.57
C GLN A 95 -1.96 12.31 12.74
N LEU A 96 -2.44 11.17 13.27
CA LEU A 96 -2.44 9.91 12.54
C LEU A 96 -3.55 9.94 11.47
N THR A 97 -3.15 9.88 10.21
CA THR A 97 -4.04 9.80 9.06
C THR A 97 -4.35 8.35 8.75
N THR A 98 -5.62 7.99 8.86
CA THR A 98 -6.09 6.60 8.73
C THR A 98 -7.16 6.39 7.68
N SER A 99 -7.79 7.48 7.23
CA SER A 99 -8.77 7.48 6.17
C SER A 99 -8.10 7.90 4.87
N PHE A 100 -8.16 7.01 3.88
CA PHE A 100 -7.59 7.19 2.55
C PHE A 100 -8.69 7.13 1.49
N PRO A 101 -8.44 7.59 0.26
CA PRO A 101 -9.46 7.65 -0.79
C PRO A 101 -10.15 6.31 -1.09
N ILE A 102 -9.43 5.19 -0.99
CA ILE A 102 -10.02 3.86 -1.07
C ILE A 102 -10.44 3.44 0.35
N THR A 103 -11.76 3.45 0.59
CA THR A 103 -12.30 3.25 1.93
C THR A 103 -12.69 1.79 2.20
N ASP A 104 -12.24 1.26 3.33
CA ASP A 104 -12.70 0.00 3.91
C ASP A 104 -12.69 0.15 5.42
N LYS A 105 -13.87 0.37 6.01
CA LYS A 105 -14.01 0.64 7.46
C LYS A 105 -13.54 -0.52 8.32
N LYS A 106 -13.76 -1.76 7.86
CA LYS A 106 -13.36 -2.95 8.61
C LYS A 106 -11.83 -3.03 8.66
N LEU A 107 -11.18 -2.84 7.51
CA LEU A 107 -9.73 -2.78 7.43
C LEU A 107 -9.17 -1.66 8.29
N GLU A 108 -9.71 -0.44 8.16
CA GLU A 108 -9.26 0.72 8.94
C GLU A 108 -9.28 0.44 10.45
N THR A 109 -10.35 -0.16 10.97
CA THR A 109 -10.45 -0.57 12.38
C THR A 109 -9.38 -1.60 12.74
N GLN A 110 -9.19 -2.65 11.93
CA GLN A 110 -8.16 -3.65 12.19
C GLN A 110 -6.76 -3.05 12.23
N LEU A 111 -6.42 -2.19 11.26
CA LEU A 111 -5.10 -1.56 11.18
C LEU A 111 -4.84 -0.64 12.38
N LYS A 112 -5.85 0.12 12.83
CA LYS A 112 -5.78 0.93 14.06
C LYS A 112 -5.50 0.07 15.28
N GLU A 113 -6.27 -1.00 15.48
CA GLU A 113 -6.07 -1.92 16.60
C GLU A 113 -4.69 -2.57 16.58
N ARG A 114 -4.17 -2.93 15.40
CA ARG A 114 -2.81 -3.48 15.27
C ARG A 114 -1.75 -2.45 15.64
N LEU A 115 -1.87 -1.21 15.16
CA LEU A 115 -0.94 -0.14 15.50
C LEU A 115 -0.98 0.20 17.00
N GLU A 116 -2.17 0.29 17.60
CA GLU A 116 -2.32 0.51 19.04
C GLU A 116 -1.68 -0.61 19.87
N ALA A 117 -1.79 -1.86 19.42
CA ALA A 117 -1.12 -2.99 20.04
C ALA A 117 0.41 -2.88 19.93
N LEU A 118 0.94 -2.38 18.80
CA LEU A 118 2.37 -2.16 18.62
C LEU A 118 2.91 -1.10 19.58
N VAL A 119 2.23 0.05 19.68
CA VAL A 119 2.69 1.18 20.51
C VAL A 119 2.75 0.83 22.01
N LYS A 120 1.96 -0.16 22.45
CA LYS A 120 2.05 -0.72 23.82
C LYS A 120 3.32 -1.53 24.07
N ILE A 121 3.91 -2.07 23.01
CA ILE A 121 5.08 -2.96 23.05
C ILE A 121 6.35 -2.16 22.79
N THR A 122 6.31 -1.26 21.81
CA THR A 122 7.45 -0.45 21.37
C THR A 122 7.01 1.00 21.24
N PRO A 123 7.55 1.93 22.06
CA PRO A 123 7.24 3.34 21.93
C PRO A 123 7.65 3.86 20.56
N LEU A 124 6.71 4.45 19.83
CA LEU A 124 6.92 5.02 18.50
C LEU A 124 6.39 6.44 18.48
N ASP A 125 7.15 7.36 17.88
CA ASP A 125 6.63 8.70 17.60
C ASP A 125 5.53 8.65 16.52
N LEU A 126 4.86 9.77 16.31
CA LEU A 126 3.74 9.83 15.38
C LEU A 126 4.15 9.59 13.92
N ALA A 127 5.36 10.00 13.53
CA ALA A 127 5.85 9.82 12.17
C ALA A 127 6.17 8.34 11.86
N ALA A 128 6.75 7.64 12.83
CA ALA A 128 6.96 6.21 12.83
C ALA A 128 5.63 5.45 12.77
N GLN A 129 4.67 5.84 13.60
CA GLN A 129 3.32 5.28 13.60
C GLN A 129 2.64 5.42 12.24
N GLN A 130 2.68 6.62 11.64
CA GLN A 130 2.14 6.86 10.29
C GLN A 130 2.85 5.98 9.25
N SER A 131 4.18 5.91 9.28
CA SER A 131 4.96 5.14 8.30
C SER A 131 4.66 3.63 8.38
N ILE A 132 4.42 3.11 9.59
CA ILE A 132 4.02 1.72 9.79
C ILE A 132 2.57 1.50 9.34
N TYR A 133 1.66 2.41 9.68
CA TYR A 133 0.26 2.36 9.24
C TYR A 133 0.14 2.34 7.70
N ASP A 134 0.84 3.25 7.02
CA ASP A 134 0.86 3.35 5.56
C ASP A 134 1.37 2.06 4.92
N TYR A 135 2.37 1.42 5.54
CA TYR A 135 2.91 0.15 5.06
C TYR A 135 1.91 -1.00 5.21
N ILE A 136 1.32 -1.19 6.40
CA ILE A 136 0.34 -2.27 6.62
C ILE A 136 -0.93 -2.04 5.80
N TRP A 137 -1.33 -0.79 5.57
CA TRP A 137 -2.42 -0.46 4.65
C TRP A 137 -2.06 -0.83 3.21
N THR A 138 -0.88 -0.43 2.73
CA THR A 138 -0.42 -0.76 1.37
C THR A 138 -0.41 -2.26 1.15
N LEU A 139 0.12 -3.00 2.12
CA LEU A 139 0.17 -4.45 2.10
C LEU A 139 -1.24 -5.06 2.04
N ALA A 140 -2.15 -4.66 2.93
CA ALA A 140 -3.53 -5.16 2.90
C ALA A 140 -4.22 -4.91 1.56
N MET A 141 -4.10 -3.70 1.02
CA MET A 141 -4.77 -3.32 -0.23
C MET A 141 -4.18 -4.04 -1.44
N ARG A 142 -2.85 -4.13 -1.54
CA ARG A 142 -2.16 -4.84 -2.63
C ARG A 142 -2.57 -6.31 -2.70
N TYR A 143 -2.65 -7.01 -1.57
CA TYR A 143 -3.05 -8.43 -1.55
C TYR A 143 -4.55 -8.66 -1.79
N ARG A 144 -5.41 -7.74 -1.33
CA ARG A 144 -6.86 -7.81 -1.58
C ARG A 144 -7.21 -7.65 -3.05
N TYR A 145 -6.67 -6.62 -3.70
CA TYR A 145 -7.11 -6.18 -5.04
C TYR A 145 -6.13 -6.52 -6.18
N GLY A 146 -4.84 -6.63 -5.87
CA GLY A 146 -3.79 -6.87 -6.85
C GLY A 146 -3.37 -8.32 -6.99
N SER A 147 -2.34 -8.53 -7.81
CA SER A 147 -1.53 -9.75 -7.84
C SER A 147 -0.12 -9.39 -7.38
N VAL A 148 0.22 -9.82 -6.16
CA VAL A 148 1.49 -9.49 -5.52
C VAL A 148 2.50 -10.58 -5.80
N LYS A 149 3.69 -10.19 -6.29
CA LYS A 149 4.82 -11.11 -6.48
C LYS A 149 5.98 -10.69 -5.58
N ARG A 150 6.15 -11.40 -4.46
CA ARG A 150 7.29 -11.25 -3.55
C ARG A 150 8.36 -12.29 -3.83
N LEU A 151 9.61 -11.91 -3.57
CA LEU A 151 10.72 -12.85 -3.50
C LEU A 151 10.57 -13.74 -2.27
N GLY A 152 11.10 -14.97 -2.34
CA GLY A 152 11.11 -15.88 -1.20
C GLY A 152 12.00 -15.37 -0.06
N LEU A 153 11.78 -15.89 1.16
CA LEU A 153 12.61 -15.54 2.34
C LEU A 153 14.11 -15.72 2.07
N ALA A 154 14.50 -16.84 1.47
CA ALA A 154 15.90 -17.18 1.21
C ALA A 154 16.57 -16.27 0.16
N GLU A 155 15.80 -15.54 -0.63
CA GLU A 155 16.33 -14.57 -1.61
C GLU A 155 16.61 -13.20 -0.96
N LEU A 156 15.96 -12.90 0.17
CA LEU A 156 16.06 -11.62 0.85
C LEU A 156 16.89 -11.68 2.13
N PHE A 157 16.97 -12.86 2.76
CA PHE A 157 17.58 -13.03 4.08
C PHE A 157 18.53 -14.22 4.11
N THR A 158 19.67 -14.01 4.77
CA THR A 158 20.54 -15.11 5.20
C THR A 158 19.89 -15.88 6.35
N PRO A 159 20.25 -17.16 6.57
CA PRO A 159 19.74 -17.94 7.71
C PRO A 159 19.99 -17.28 9.07
N GLY A 160 21.13 -16.61 9.23
CA GLY A 160 21.46 -15.88 10.46
C GLY A 160 20.54 -14.68 10.71
N GLN A 161 20.15 -13.95 9.65
CA GLN A 161 19.19 -12.86 9.76
C GLN A 161 17.78 -13.38 10.09
N LEU A 162 17.37 -14.49 9.47
CA LEU A 162 16.09 -15.12 9.80
C LEU A 162 16.04 -15.55 11.27
N ALA A 163 17.10 -16.21 11.75
CA ALA A 163 17.21 -16.60 13.15
C ALA A 163 17.19 -15.41 14.11
N LEU A 164 17.86 -14.30 13.75
CA LEU A 164 17.85 -13.08 14.54
C LEU A 164 16.44 -12.50 14.67
N ILE A 165 15.71 -12.39 13.54
CA ILE A 165 14.34 -11.87 13.51
C ILE A 165 13.38 -12.81 14.27
N SER A 166 13.48 -14.12 14.05
CA SER A 166 12.59 -15.10 14.70
C SER A 166 12.80 -15.23 16.20
N ASN A 167 13.97 -14.85 16.72
CA ASN A 167 14.28 -14.86 18.15
C ASN A 167 13.81 -13.59 18.88
N GLU A 168 13.37 -12.57 18.15
CA GLU A 168 12.71 -11.39 18.70
C GLU A 168 11.36 -11.80 19.31
N LYS A 169 11.03 -11.30 20.50
CA LYS A 169 9.94 -11.84 21.33
C LYS A 169 8.69 -10.97 21.37
N GLU A 170 8.72 -9.79 20.80
CA GLU A 170 7.71 -8.76 20.97
C GLU A 170 7.17 -8.25 19.62
N ILE A 171 8.05 -7.65 18.82
CA ILE A 171 7.78 -7.09 17.49
C ILE A 171 7.53 -8.18 16.43
N HIS A 172 8.28 -9.28 16.42
CA HIS A 172 8.11 -10.35 15.45
C HIS A 172 6.78 -11.09 15.66
N PRO A 173 6.40 -11.51 16.89
CA PRO A 173 5.06 -12.02 17.15
C PRO A 173 3.95 -11.02 16.81
N TRP A 174 4.14 -9.73 17.08
CA TRP A 174 3.19 -8.69 16.64
C TRP A 174 3.07 -8.65 15.11
N SER A 175 4.19 -8.76 14.39
CA SER A 175 4.22 -8.75 12.93
C SER A 175 3.49 -9.97 12.36
N GLN A 176 3.77 -11.16 12.88
CA GLN A 176 3.07 -12.40 12.52
C GLN A 176 1.57 -12.27 12.75
N LYS A 177 1.16 -11.78 13.93
CA LYS A 177 -0.26 -11.62 14.23
C LYS A 177 -0.95 -10.59 13.33
N THR A 178 -0.23 -9.53 12.96
CA THR A 178 -0.73 -8.52 12.02
C THR A 178 -0.96 -9.14 10.65
N ILE A 179 -0.01 -9.94 10.14
CA ILE A 179 -0.17 -10.65 8.86
C ILE A 179 -1.36 -11.63 8.91
N GLU A 180 -1.50 -12.44 9.97
CA GLU A 180 -2.64 -13.34 10.14
C GLU A 180 -4.00 -12.62 10.11
N VAL A 181 -4.10 -11.45 10.75
CA VAL A 181 -5.33 -10.65 10.74
C VAL A 181 -5.66 -10.15 9.33
N LEU A 182 -4.65 -9.74 8.57
CA LEU A 182 -4.84 -9.27 7.19
C LEU A 182 -5.19 -10.42 6.23
N GLU A 183 -4.60 -11.59 6.46
CA GLU A 183 -4.85 -12.81 5.70
C GLU A 183 -6.29 -13.30 5.85
N GLY A 184 -6.87 -13.21 7.05
CA GLY A 184 -8.24 -13.62 7.32
C GLY A 184 -9.33 -12.91 6.50
N ASP A 185 -8.98 -11.80 5.84
CA ASP A 185 -9.87 -11.02 4.97
C ASP A 185 -9.55 -11.12 3.48
N LEU A 186 -8.58 -11.95 3.09
CA LEU A 186 -8.26 -12.18 1.69
C LEU A 186 -9.29 -13.10 1.00
N PRO A 187 -9.46 -12.98 -0.33
CA PRO A 187 -10.19 -13.96 -1.11
C PRO A 187 -9.69 -15.40 -0.87
N ALA A 188 -10.59 -16.38 -0.93
CA ALA A 188 -10.25 -17.79 -0.72
C ALA A 188 -9.06 -18.23 -1.60
N ASN A 189 -8.12 -18.98 -1.00
CA ASN A 189 -6.86 -19.44 -1.61
C ASN A 189 -5.81 -18.35 -1.88
N LYS A 190 -5.92 -17.17 -1.25
CA LYS A 190 -4.83 -16.20 -1.19
C LYS A 190 -4.29 -16.14 0.23
N ASP A 191 -3.03 -16.54 0.38
CA ASP A 191 -2.28 -16.47 1.63
C ASP A 191 -1.22 -15.37 1.52
N LEU A 192 -0.91 -14.71 2.65
CA LEU A 192 0.22 -13.80 2.69
C LEU A 192 1.51 -14.61 2.88
N PRO A 193 2.53 -14.40 2.05
CA PRO A 193 3.78 -15.13 2.19
C PRO A 193 4.48 -14.73 3.49
N LEU A 194 5.11 -15.72 4.13
CA LEU A 194 5.80 -15.55 5.43
C LEU A 194 6.78 -14.38 5.44
N VAL A 195 7.38 -14.05 4.29
CA VAL A 195 8.30 -12.92 4.11
C VAL A 195 7.73 -11.58 4.59
N GLU A 196 6.41 -11.39 4.52
CA GLU A 196 5.78 -10.14 4.92
C GLU A 196 5.92 -9.88 6.43
N ALA A 197 5.84 -10.93 7.25
CA ALA A 197 6.05 -10.80 8.70
C ALA A 197 7.49 -10.37 9.01
N TYR A 198 8.47 -10.92 8.31
CA TYR A 198 9.89 -10.56 8.50
C TYR A 198 10.19 -9.14 8.02
N LEU A 199 9.66 -8.74 6.87
CA LEU A 199 9.80 -7.37 6.35
C LEU A 199 9.13 -6.35 7.27
N LEU A 200 7.96 -6.68 7.82
CA LEU A 200 7.26 -5.83 8.77
C LEU A 200 8.05 -5.69 10.09
N THR A 201 8.63 -6.78 10.60
CA THR A 201 9.51 -6.71 11.79
C THR A 201 10.70 -5.79 11.56
N LEU A 202 11.40 -5.94 10.43
CA LEU A 202 12.51 -5.05 10.08
C LEU A 202 12.07 -3.60 10.00
N ARG A 203 10.90 -3.34 9.43
CA ARG A 203 10.38 -1.97 9.31
C ARG A 203 10.11 -1.35 10.67
N VAL A 204 9.51 -2.08 11.60
CA VAL A 204 9.31 -1.59 12.97
C VAL A 204 10.67 -1.31 13.64
N TRP A 205 11.64 -2.21 13.53
CA TRP A 205 12.98 -1.98 14.08
C TRP A 205 13.65 -0.72 13.52
N LEU A 206 13.48 -0.42 12.23
CA LEU A 206 14.03 0.78 11.61
C LEU A 206 13.42 2.08 12.15
N TYR A 207 12.19 2.04 12.67
CA TYR A 207 11.50 3.21 13.22
C TYR A 207 11.54 3.29 14.75
N ALA A 208 11.88 2.19 15.42
CA ALA A 208 12.00 2.13 16.87
C ALA A 208 13.39 2.54 17.40
N ASN A 209 14.38 2.71 16.51
CA ASN A 209 15.76 3.09 16.82
C ASN A 209 16.11 4.42 16.15
#